data_AF-A0AA50VLF3-F1
#
_entry.id   AF-A0AA50VLF3-F1
#
_cell.length_a   1.000
_cell.length_b   1.000
_cell.length_c   1.000
_cell.angle_alpha   90.00
_cell.angle_beta   90.00
_cell.angle_gamma   90.00
#
_symmetry.space_group_name_H-M   'P 1'
#
loop_
_entity.id
_entity.type
_entity.pdbx_description
1 polymer ?
#
loop_
_entity_poly.entity_id
_entity_poly.type
_entity_poly.pdbx_seq_one_letter_code
_entity_poly.pdbx_strand_id
1 'polypeptide(L)'
;WQVDTRIHVNHGEYIGFIKDDGSFAIHNVPSGSYVVEILHPDYMYEPIRVEINSKGKYRARKVNYIQTSQIIQVPYPLRMKVMSKIRYFQVREQWRLTDFLFNPMVIMMVLPLLLIMILPKMMNDPETKEDLKQITNMAKMSEFPEMSDVFTNIFSG
;
A
#
# COMPACT_ATOMS: atom_id res chain seq x y z
N TRP A 1 -4.86 -18.98 19.10
CA TRP A 1 -5.49 -18.58 17.83
C TRP A 1 -6.97 -18.96 17.82
N GLN A 2 -7.37 -20.25 17.86
CA GLN A 2 -8.81 -20.63 17.90
C GLN A 2 -9.56 -20.02 19.09
N VAL A 3 -9.00 -20.11 20.30
CA VAL A 3 -9.59 -19.55 21.52
C VAL A 3 -9.81 -18.04 21.41
N ASP A 4 -8.89 -17.35 20.73
CA ASP A 4 -8.88 -15.90 20.52
C ASP A 4 -9.72 -15.46 19.32
N THR A 5 -10.27 -16.43 18.56
CA THR A 5 -11.10 -16.14 17.40
C THR A 5 -12.57 -16.27 17.75
N ARG A 6 -13.37 -15.32 17.26
CA ARG A 6 -14.83 -15.35 17.31
C ARG A 6 -15.38 -15.06 15.93
N ILE A 7 -16.45 -15.73 15.55
CA ILE A 7 -17.17 -15.39 14.31
C ILE A 7 -18.40 -14.60 14.70
N HIS A 8 -18.50 -13.39 14.20
CA HIS A 8 -19.66 -12.53 14.40
C HIS A 8 -20.50 -12.51 13.13
N VAL A 9 -21.82 -12.53 13.32
CA VAL A 9 -22.80 -12.27 12.26
C VAL A 9 -23.57 -11.03 12.66
N ASN A 10 -23.61 -10.06 11.75
CA ASN A 10 -24.28 -8.77 11.92
C ASN A 10 -23.87 -8.08 13.23
N HIS A 11 -22.57 -7.83 13.41
CA HIS A 11 -22.00 -7.17 14.59
C HIS A 11 -22.24 -7.92 15.92
N GLY A 12 -22.43 -9.24 15.88
CA GLY A 12 -22.58 -10.07 17.08
C GLY A 12 -24.03 -10.42 17.43
N GLU A 13 -24.98 -10.17 16.54
CA GLU A 13 -26.36 -10.69 16.66
C GLU A 13 -26.35 -12.22 16.77
N TYR A 14 -25.50 -12.88 15.98
CA TYR A 14 -25.17 -14.30 16.16
C TYR A 14 -23.67 -14.46 16.33
N ILE A 15 -23.29 -15.34 17.24
CA ILE A 15 -21.89 -15.63 17.56
C ILE A 15 -21.62 -17.10 17.27
N GLY A 16 -20.58 -17.35 16.49
CA GLY A 16 -20.06 -18.67 16.17
C GLY A 16 -18.65 -18.89 16.70
N PHE A 17 -18.28 -20.16 16.84
CA PHE A 17 -16.96 -20.58 17.28
C PHE A 17 -16.31 -21.46 16.20
N ILE A 18 -14.98 -21.42 16.19
CA ILE A 18 -14.17 -22.26 15.31
C ILE A 18 -13.99 -23.62 15.96
N LYS A 19 -14.14 -24.69 15.18
CA LYS A 19 -13.88 -26.07 15.57
C LYS A 19 -12.39 -26.41 15.46
N ASP A 20 -12.00 -27.57 15.98
CA ASP A 20 -10.61 -28.04 15.96
C ASP A 20 -10.02 -28.15 14.55
N ASP A 21 -10.85 -28.47 13.55
CA ASP A 21 -10.49 -28.56 12.13
C ASP A 21 -10.40 -27.20 11.41
N GLY A 22 -10.63 -26.09 12.13
CA GLY A 22 -10.64 -24.74 11.59
C GLY A 22 -11.93 -24.36 10.88
N SER A 23 -12.92 -25.26 10.80
CA SER A 23 -14.24 -24.96 10.25
C SER A 23 -15.13 -24.25 11.27
N PHE A 24 -16.22 -23.65 10.80
CA PHE A 24 -17.23 -23.09 11.67
C PHE A 24 -18.63 -23.27 11.08
N ALA A 25 -19.62 -23.27 11.96
CA ALA A 25 -21.02 -23.30 11.60
C ALA A 25 -21.81 -22.40 12.56
N ILE A 26 -22.81 -21.71 12.02
CA ILE A 26 -23.72 -20.87 12.79
C ILE A 26 -25.12 -21.35 12.46
N HIS A 27 -25.84 -21.75 13.51
CA HIS A 27 -27.16 -22.35 13.40
C HIS A 27 -28.24 -21.31 13.72
N ASN A 28 -29.47 -21.62 13.32
CA ASN A 28 -30.66 -20.84 13.65
C ASN A 28 -30.64 -19.38 13.15
N VAL A 29 -29.95 -19.13 12.03
CA VAL A 29 -29.98 -17.83 11.35
C VAL A 29 -31.18 -17.81 10.38
N PRO A 30 -32.13 -16.87 10.54
CA PRO A 30 -33.29 -16.80 9.66
C PRO A 30 -32.93 -16.31 8.24
N SER A 31 -33.90 -16.32 7.33
CA SER A 31 -33.69 -15.77 5.98
C SER A 31 -33.46 -14.26 6.05
N GLY A 32 -32.41 -13.77 5.38
CA GLY A 32 -32.01 -12.37 5.44
C GLY A 32 -30.67 -12.11 4.77
N SER A 33 -30.17 -10.87 4.86
CA SER A 33 -28.84 -10.48 4.41
C SER A 33 -27.99 -10.15 5.64
N TYR A 34 -26.91 -10.89 5.83
CA TYR A 34 -26.05 -10.79 7.00
C TYR A 34 -24.61 -10.50 6.58
N VAL A 35 -23.87 -9.83 7.45
CA VAL A 35 -22.42 -9.67 7.30
C VAL A 35 -21.74 -10.60 8.30
N VAL A 36 -20.87 -11.47 7.79
CA VAL A 36 -20.08 -12.42 8.57
C VAL A 36 -18.66 -11.88 8.69
N GLU A 37 -18.18 -11.83 9.92
CA GLU A 37 -16.88 -11.26 10.30
C GLU A 37 -16.14 -12.24 11.19
N ILE A 38 -14.83 -12.36 11.00
CA ILE A 38 -13.96 -13.11 11.90
C ILE A 38 -13.18 -12.09 12.72
N LEU A 39 -13.36 -12.15 14.03
CA LEU A 39 -12.66 -11.33 14.99
C LEU A 39 -11.49 -12.12 15.58
N HIS A 40 -10.29 -11.56 15.45
CA HIS A 40 -9.07 -12.05 16.08
C HIS A 40 -8.25 -10.83 16.54
N PRO A 41 -7.58 -10.88 17.70
CA PRO A 41 -6.78 -9.74 18.16
C PRO A 41 -5.62 -9.40 17.21
N ASP A 42 -4.82 -10.36 16.80
CA ASP A 42 -3.65 -10.05 15.94
C ASP A 42 -3.93 -9.97 14.43
N TYR A 43 -5.04 -10.49 13.94
CA TYR A 43 -5.25 -10.73 12.50
C TYR A 43 -6.56 -10.14 12.02
N MET A 44 -6.49 -9.49 10.87
CA MET A 44 -7.65 -8.92 10.17
C MET A 44 -8.13 -9.88 9.09
N TYR A 45 -9.44 -10.07 9.03
CA TYR A 45 -10.12 -10.85 7.99
C TYR A 45 -11.04 -9.95 7.18
N GLU A 46 -11.26 -10.31 5.91
CA GLU A 46 -12.22 -9.59 5.07
C GLU A 46 -13.66 -9.98 5.45
N PRO A 47 -14.56 -9.02 5.72
CA PRO A 47 -15.95 -9.33 6.00
C PRO A 47 -16.68 -9.79 4.71
N ILE A 48 -17.59 -10.75 4.85
CA ILE A 48 -18.34 -11.33 3.73
C ILE A 48 -19.83 -11.18 3.98
N ARG A 49 -20.58 -10.72 2.98
CA ARG A 49 -22.04 -10.67 3.03
C ARG A 49 -22.61 -12.02 2.60
N VAL A 50 -23.46 -12.61 3.42
CA VAL A 50 -24.20 -13.84 3.13
C VAL A 50 -25.69 -13.52 3.08
N GLU A 51 -26.31 -13.86 1.95
CA GLU A 51 -27.75 -13.76 1.74
C GLU A 51 -28.36 -15.16 1.82
N ILE A 52 -29.39 -15.31 2.66
CA ILE A 52 -30.13 -16.54 2.88
C ILE A 52 -31.55 -16.31 2.37
N ASN A 53 -31.93 -17.03 1.32
CA ASN A 53 -33.31 -16.97 0.80
C ASN A 53 -34.27 -17.73 1.73
N SER A 54 -35.56 -17.43 1.68
CA SER A 54 -36.62 -18.18 2.39
C SER A 54 -36.65 -19.67 2.04
N LYS A 55 -36.13 -20.05 0.87
CA LYS A 55 -35.95 -21.45 0.43
C LYS A 55 -34.66 -22.13 0.96
N GLY A 56 -33.87 -21.44 1.80
CA GLY A 56 -32.61 -21.97 2.34
C GLY A 56 -31.42 -21.96 1.35
N LYS A 57 -31.54 -21.27 0.20
CA LYS A 57 -30.41 -21.08 -0.72
C LYS A 57 -29.49 -19.97 -0.21
N TYR A 58 -28.19 -20.23 -0.23
CA TYR A 58 -27.15 -19.29 0.19
C TYR A 58 -26.54 -18.57 -1.02
N ARG A 59 -26.19 -17.30 -0.83
CA ARG A 59 -25.34 -16.54 -1.75
C ARG A 59 -24.36 -15.70 -0.94
N ALA A 60 -23.07 -15.90 -1.17
CA ALA A 60 -22.03 -15.10 -0.53
C ALA A 60 -21.44 -14.09 -1.52
N ARG A 61 -21.17 -12.88 -1.05
CA ARG A 61 -20.53 -11.81 -1.84
C ARG A 61 -19.63 -10.93 -0.97
N LYS A 62 -18.64 -10.30 -1.60
CA LYS A 62 -17.80 -9.31 -0.93
C LYS A 62 -18.65 -8.13 -0.43
N VAL A 63 -18.33 -7.63 0.76
CA VAL A 63 -19.02 -6.47 1.32
C VAL A 63 -18.54 -5.20 0.61
N ASN A 64 -19.47 -4.42 0.07
CA ASN A 64 -19.22 -3.08 -0.44
C ASN A 64 -20.34 -2.15 0.06
N TYR A 65 -20.00 -1.17 0.87
CA TYR A 65 -20.94 -0.20 1.44
C TYR A 65 -21.19 1.00 0.52
N ILE A 66 -20.31 1.26 -0.44
CA ILE A 66 -20.41 2.41 -1.36
C ILE A 66 -21.24 2.02 -2.59
N GLN A 67 -20.89 0.89 -3.22
CA GLN A 67 -21.59 0.39 -4.41
C GLN A 67 -22.28 -0.94 -4.09
N THR A 68 -23.51 -0.84 -3.56
CA THR A 68 -24.30 -2.00 -3.14
C THR A 68 -24.79 -2.87 -4.31
N SER A 69 -24.83 -2.29 -5.52
CA SER A 69 -25.18 -2.97 -6.78
C SER A 69 -24.06 -3.83 -7.34
N GLN A 70 -22.80 -3.59 -6.92
CA GLN A 70 -21.68 -4.40 -7.35
C GLN A 70 -21.74 -5.76 -6.64
N ILE A 71 -21.84 -6.84 -7.42
CA ILE A 71 -21.94 -8.20 -6.91
C ILE A 71 -20.68 -8.96 -7.30
N ILE A 72 -19.75 -9.08 -6.36
CA ILE A 72 -18.59 -9.97 -6.47
C ILE A 72 -18.92 -11.21 -5.65
N GLN A 73 -19.32 -12.29 -6.34
CA GLN A 73 -19.69 -13.55 -5.68
C GLN A 73 -18.46 -14.22 -5.09
N VAL A 74 -18.64 -14.82 -3.91
CA VAL A 74 -17.62 -15.58 -3.19
C VAL A 74 -18.14 -17.02 -3.04
N PRO A 75 -17.28 -18.04 -3.15
CA PRO A 75 -17.70 -19.42 -2.96
C PRO A 75 -18.27 -19.67 -1.56
N TYR A 76 -19.22 -20.60 -1.50
CA TYR A 76 -19.78 -21.14 -0.26
C TYR A 76 -19.52 -22.66 -0.22
N PRO A 77 -19.09 -23.27 0.90
CA PRO A 77 -18.83 -22.67 2.22
C PRO A 77 -17.74 -21.60 2.24
N LEU A 78 -17.83 -20.66 3.18
CA LEU A 78 -16.92 -19.52 3.26
C LEU A 78 -15.48 -19.98 3.54
N ARG A 79 -14.54 -19.51 2.72
CA ARG A 79 -13.10 -19.71 2.92
C ARG A 79 -12.43 -18.37 3.21
N MET A 80 -12.49 -17.96 4.47
CA MET A 80 -11.95 -16.67 4.91
C MET A 80 -10.45 -16.79 5.18
N LYS A 81 -9.65 -16.02 4.46
CA LYS A 81 -8.20 -15.95 4.64
C LYS A 81 -7.83 -14.70 5.44
N VAL A 82 -6.72 -14.78 6.16
CA VAL A 82 -6.12 -13.62 6.82
C VAL A 82 -5.73 -12.59 5.75
N MET A 83 -6.15 -11.35 5.95
CA MET A 83 -5.80 -10.22 5.09
C MET A 83 -4.47 -9.62 5.51
N SER A 84 -4.33 -9.27 6.79
CA SER A 84 -3.11 -8.67 7.33
C SER A 84 -3.02 -8.82 8.85
N LYS A 85 -1.82 -8.59 9.42
CA LYS A 85 -1.63 -8.48 10.85
C LYS A 85 -2.02 -7.07 11.32
N ILE A 86 -2.84 -6.98 12.36
CA ILE A 86 -3.27 -5.70 12.93
C ILE A 86 -2.06 -5.05 13.61
N ARG A 87 -1.77 -3.80 13.23
CA ARG A 87 -0.76 -2.96 13.88
C ARG A 87 -1.46 -1.94 14.75
N TYR A 88 -1.65 -2.29 16.01
CA TYR A 88 -2.26 -1.42 17.01
C TYR A 88 -1.43 -0.17 17.32
N PHE A 89 -0.11 -0.27 17.18
CA PHE A 89 0.81 0.81 17.49
C PHE A 89 1.50 1.31 16.23
N GLN A 90 1.59 2.63 16.12
CA GLN A 90 2.44 3.27 15.13
C GLN A 90 3.89 3.18 15.61
N VAL A 91 4.79 2.79 14.72
CA VAL A 91 6.23 2.80 15.00
C VAL A 91 6.67 4.26 15.07
N ARG A 92 7.39 4.64 16.13
CA ARG A 92 7.97 5.98 16.25
C ARG A 92 8.99 6.20 15.14
N GLU A 93 9.01 7.40 14.59
CA GLU A 93 10.08 7.82 13.69
C GLU A 93 11.41 7.72 14.44
N GLN A 94 12.34 6.99 13.84
CA GLN A 94 13.68 6.83 14.37
C GLN A 94 14.62 7.68 13.53
N TRP A 95 15.62 8.26 14.17
CA TRP A 95 16.71 8.90 13.45
C TRP A 95 17.47 7.84 12.66
N ARG A 96 17.22 7.76 11.36
CA ARG A 96 17.98 6.90 10.46
C ARG A 96 18.99 7.78 9.72
N LEU A 97 20.27 7.43 9.82
CA LEU A 97 21.33 8.12 9.07
C LEU A 97 21.06 8.10 7.56
N THR A 98 20.39 7.07 7.05
CA THR A 98 19.92 6.99 5.66
C THR A 98 18.92 8.09 5.34
N ASP A 99 17.99 8.40 6.23
CA ASP A 99 16.94 9.38 5.99
C ASP A 99 17.54 10.81 5.98
N PHE A 100 18.63 11.03 6.73
CA PHE A 100 19.43 12.24 6.63
C PHE A 100 20.23 12.30 5.32
N LEU A 101 20.96 11.25 4.95
CA LEU A 101 21.76 11.21 3.73
C LEU A 101 20.92 11.35 2.46
N PHE A 102 19.76 10.70 2.43
CA PHE A 102 18.80 10.75 1.31
C PHE A 102 17.80 11.90 1.41
N ASN A 103 18.02 12.84 2.34
CA ASN A 103 17.24 14.05 2.37
C ASN A 103 17.56 14.88 1.12
N PRO A 104 16.56 15.29 0.32
CA PRO A 104 16.78 16.06 -0.91
C PRO A 104 17.60 17.33 -0.65
N MET A 105 17.46 17.97 0.51
CA MET A 105 18.24 19.16 0.85
C MET A 105 19.72 18.84 1.10
N VAL A 106 20.03 17.71 1.75
CA VAL A 106 21.41 17.30 2.04
C VAL A 106 22.12 16.87 0.76
N ILE A 107 21.45 16.09 -0.10
CA ILE A 107 22.02 15.70 -1.42
C ILE A 107 22.31 16.94 -2.27
N MET A 108 21.35 17.86 -2.37
CA MET A 108 21.51 19.08 -3.19
C MET A 108 22.60 20.01 -2.66
N MET A 109 22.94 19.95 -1.37
CA MET A 109 24.05 20.72 -0.80
C MET A 109 25.41 20.02 -1.01
N VAL A 110 25.49 18.71 -0.77
CA VAL A 110 26.76 17.96 -0.79
C VAL A 110 27.21 17.64 -2.21
N LEU A 111 26.29 17.29 -3.11
CA LEU A 111 26.60 16.87 -4.47
C LEU A 111 27.33 17.98 -5.27
N PRO A 112 26.88 19.25 -5.29
CA PRO A 112 27.60 20.31 -5.98
C PRO A 112 28.98 20.60 -5.38
N LEU A 113 29.13 20.56 -4.06
CA LEU A 113 30.43 20.77 -3.41
C LEU A 113 31.44 19.67 -3.77
N LEU A 114 30.97 18.42 -3.82
CA LEU A 114 31.79 17.28 -4.25
C LEU A 114 32.21 17.43 -5.73
N LEU A 115 31.28 17.85 -6.60
CA LEU A 115 31.59 18.15 -8.00
C LEU A 115 32.63 19.27 -8.11
N ILE A 116 32.47 20.38 -7.40
CA ILE A 116 33.43 21.51 -7.40
C ILE A 116 34.82 21.06 -6.92
N MET A 117 34.91 20.08 -6.03
CA MET A 117 36.19 19.55 -5.55
C MET A 117 36.85 18.54 -6.52
N ILE A 118 36.06 17.71 -7.21
CA ILE A 118 36.55 16.65 -8.09
C ILE A 118 36.78 17.16 -9.52
N LEU A 119 35.88 18.00 -10.04
CA LEU A 119 35.98 18.59 -11.37
C LEU A 119 37.35 19.22 -11.65
N PRO A 120 37.98 20.05 -10.79
CA PRO A 120 39.30 20.60 -11.07
C PRO A 120 40.40 19.54 -11.10
N LYS A 121 40.25 18.43 -10.36
CA LYS A 121 41.21 17.32 -10.40
C LYS A 121 41.09 16.52 -11.69
N MET A 122 39.87 16.21 -12.12
CA MET A 122 39.61 15.57 -13.41
C MET A 122 39.97 16.47 -14.59
N MET A 123 39.69 17.76 -14.48
CA MET A 123 40.07 18.77 -15.47
C MET A 123 41.58 19.01 -15.53
N ASN A 124 42.42 18.42 -14.67
CA ASN A 124 43.87 18.50 -14.84
C ASN A 124 44.40 17.45 -15.84
N ASP A 125 43.68 16.34 -16.01
CA ASP A 125 44.01 15.30 -16.98
C ASP A 125 43.67 15.74 -18.42
N PRO A 126 44.60 15.61 -19.39
CA PRO A 126 44.42 16.13 -20.75
C PRO A 126 43.27 15.45 -21.52
N GLU A 127 43.01 14.16 -21.31
CA GLU A 127 41.91 13.43 -21.95
C GLU A 127 40.53 13.97 -21.49
N THR A 128 40.36 14.18 -20.19
CA THR A 128 39.08 14.65 -19.63
C THR A 128 38.79 16.11 -20.01
N LYS A 129 39.82 16.94 -20.25
CA LYS A 129 39.65 18.28 -20.81
C LYS A 129 39.06 18.25 -22.22
N GLU A 130 39.45 17.28 -23.05
CA GLU A 130 38.93 17.14 -24.41
C GLU A 130 37.49 16.64 -24.40
N ASP A 131 37.18 15.66 -23.56
CA ASP A 131 35.82 15.14 -23.39
C ASP A 131 34.86 16.22 -22.85
N LEU A 132 35.28 17.01 -21.86
CA LEU A 132 34.48 18.12 -21.34
C LEU A 132 34.26 19.22 -22.38
N LYS A 133 35.26 19.51 -23.23
CA LYS A 133 35.10 20.44 -24.36
C LYS A 133 34.14 19.90 -25.41
N GLN A 134 34.19 18.60 -25.71
CA GLN A 134 33.24 17.95 -26.62
C GLN A 134 31.82 17.96 -26.05
N ILE A 135 31.63 17.62 -24.77
CA ILE A 135 30.32 17.69 -24.08
C ILE A 135 29.82 19.13 -24.04
N THR A 136 30.69 20.12 -23.78
CA THR A 136 30.30 21.54 -23.78
C THR A 136 29.93 22.02 -25.19
N ASN A 137 30.62 21.58 -26.23
CA ASN A 137 30.27 21.89 -27.62
C ASN A 137 28.97 21.20 -28.06
N MET A 138 28.73 19.95 -27.63
CA MET A 138 27.47 19.23 -27.85
C MET A 138 26.30 19.85 -27.07
N ALA A 139 26.53 20.29 -25.84
CA ALA A 139 25.53 20.98 -25.00
C ALA A 139 25.28 22.43 -25.46
N LYS A 140 26.21 23.05 -26.20
CA LYS A 140 25.98 24.33 -26.90
C LYS A 140 25.24 24.14 -28.23
N MET A 141 25.41 23.00 -28.90
CA MET A 141 24.64 22.62 -30.09
C MET A 141 23.24 22.10 -29.75
N SER A 142 23.03 21.62 -28.53
CA SER A 142 21.72 21.18 -28.02
C SER A 142 21.20 22.28 -27.11
N GLU A 143 20.34 23.17 -27.62
CA GLU A 143 19.65 24.20 -26.84
C GLU A 143 18.98 23.56 -25.62
N PHE A 144 19.66 23.55 -24.47
CA PHE A 144 19.01 23.29 -23.20
C PHE A 144 18.07 24.48 -22.98
N PRO A 145 16.75 24.28 -22.86
CA PRO A 145 15.86 25.37 -22.50
C PRO A 145 16.37 25.98 -21.20
N GLU A 146 16.50 27.31 -21.15
CA GLU A 146 16.89 28.00 -19.92
C GLU A 146 16.01 27.48 -18.79
N MET A 147 16.62 27.12 -17.67
CA MET A 147 15.91 26.50 -16.54
C MET A 147 14.69 27.34 -16.09
N SER A 148 14.66 28.64 -16.38
CA SER A 148 13.50 29.52 -16.22
C SER A 148 12.23 29.03 -16.92
N ASP A 149 12.34 28.46 -18.12
CA ASP A 149 11.20 28.05 -18.94
C ASP A 149 10.62 26.69 -18.51
N VAL A 150 11.44 25.87 -17.84
CA VAL A 150 11.01 24.59 -17.28
C VAL A 150 10.28 24.80 -15.95
N PHE A 151 10.74 25.74 -15.12
CA PHE A 151 10.07 26.08 -13.86
C PHE A 151 8.72 26.76 -14.07
N THR A 152 8.57 27.61 -15.09
CA THR A 152 7.29 28.27 -15.41
C THR A 152 6.24 27.27 -15.89
N ASN A 153 6.60 26.31 -16.75
CA ASN A 153 5.67 25.28 -17.23
C ASN A 153 5.20 24.29 -16.15
N ILE A 154 5.96 24.10 -15.06
CA ILE A 154 5.58 23.21 -13.95
C ILE A 154 4.64 23.90 -12.94
N PHE A 155 4.70 25.24 -12.84
CA PHE A 155 3.88 26.00 -11.90
C PHE A 155 2.64 26.65 -12.53
N SER A 156 2.56 26.75 -13.87
CA SER A 156 1.40 27.29 -14.58
C SER A 156 0.41 26.24 -15.07
N GLY A 157 0.52 24.99 -14.59
CA GLY A 157 -0.40 23.89 -14.88
C GLY A 157 -1.37 23.61 -13.75
#